data_AF-A0AAQ4DB72-F1
#
_entry.id   AF-A0AAQ4DB72-F1
#
_cell.length_a   1.000
_cell.length_b   1.000
_cell.length_c   1.000
_cell.angle_alpha   90.00
_cell.angle_beta   90.00
_cell.angle_gamma   90.00
#
_symmetry.space_group_name_H-M   'P 1'
#
loop_
_entity.id
_entity.type
_entity.pdbx_description
1 polymer ?
#
loop_
_entity_poly.entity_id
_entity_poly.type
_entity_poly.pdbx_seq_one_letter_code
_entity_poly.pdbx_strand_id
1 'polypeptide(L)'
;MRFHDLKTAMLCWCETESATQIDVGEVVQRYIIEIEVFAWDSFDPRNEPLNFSFMGLHPMFDNEEMLCFIRCQGSNIRLTIPEIAEITRMEVNRHYTTK
;
A
#
# COMPACT_ATOMS: atom_id res chain seq x y z
N MET A 1 -9.14 20.39 -25.46
CA MET A 1 -8.16 19.76 -24.56
C MET A 1 -7.73 20.84 -23.58
N ARG A 2 -8.31 20.91 -22.37
CA ARG A 2 -7.92 21.91 -21.37
C ARG A 2 -6.54 21.53 -20.84
N PHE A 3 -5.61 22.47 -20.80
CA PHE A 3 -4.30 22.27 -20.20
C PHE A 3 -4.50 22.04 -18.70
N HIS A 4 -3.86 21.01 -18.14
CA HIS A 4 -3.77 20.87 -16.69
C HIS A 4 -2.80 21.96 -16.20
N ASP A 5 -3.30 22.95 -15.47
CA ASP A 5 -2.50 24.09 -14.98
C ASP A 5 -1.53 23.71 -13.85
N LEU A 6 -1.67 22.51 -13.28
CA LEU A 6 -0.78 21.95 -12.27
C LEU A 6 -0.23 20.62 -12.77
N LYS A 7 0.88 20.66 -13.49
CA LYS A 7 1.65 19.47 -13.89
C LYS A 7 2.94 19.39 -13.09
N THR A 8 2.99 18.50 -12.10
CA THR A 8 4.24 17.88 -11.65
C THR A 8 4.04 16.38 -11.54
N ALA A 9 5.10 15.62 -11.79
CA ALA A 9 5.07 14.14 -11.78
C ALA A 9 4.76 13.51 -10.41
N MET A 10 4.59 14.34 -9.37
CA MET A 10 4.53 13.94 -7.95
C MET A 10 3.21 14.29 -7.26
N LEU A 11 2.33 15.07 -7.91
CA LEU A 11 1.13 15.62 -7.26
C LEU A 11 -0.12 15.24 -8.07
N CYS A 12 -0.80 14.19 -7.62
CA CYS A 12 -2.14 13.87 -8.09
C CYS A 12 -3.14 14.66 -7.24
N TRP A 13 -3.65 15.79 -7.74
CA TRP A 13 -5.01 16.17 -7.43
C TRP A 13 -5.72 16.81 -8.61
N CYS A 14 -6.88 16.23 -8.92
CA CYS A 14 -7.96 16.91 -9.61
C CYS A 14 -8.93 17.43 -8.53
N GLU A 15 -8.52 18.44 -7.76
CA GLU A 15 -9.43 19.04 -6.80
C GLU A 15 -10.33 20.05 -7.54
N THR A 16 -11.59 19.66 -7.74
CA THR A 16 -12.60 20.50 -8.42
C THR A 16 -12.88 21.78 -7.63
N GLU A 17 -12.69 21.76 -6.31
CA GLU A 17 -12.89 22.90 -5.41
C GLU A 17 -11.87 24.01 -5.64
N SER A 18 -10.57 23.67 -5.71
CA SER A 18 -9.51 24.61 -6.10
C SER A 18 -9.75 25.23 -7.48
N ALA A 19 -10.18 24.45 -8.47
CA ALA A 19 -10.52 24.99 -9.80
C ALA A 19 -11.71 25.98 -9.74
N THR A 20 -12.71 25.68 -8.91
CA THR A 20 -13.90 26.53 -8.73
C THR A 20 -13.56 27.84 -8.02
N GLN A 21 -12.68 27.80 -7.01
CA GLN A 21 -12.19 29.00 -6.30
C GLN A 21 -11.40 29.94 -7.23
N ILE A 22 -10.59 29.37 -8.15
CA ILE A 22 -9.91 30.16 -9.19
C ILE A 22 -10.92 30.86 -10.10
N ASP A 23 -11.97 30.15 -10.54
CA ASP A 23 -12.99 30.70 -11.45
C ASP A 23 -13.77 31.88 -10.83
N VAL A 24 -13.92 31.92 -9.49
CA VAL A 24 -14.57 33.04 -8.78
C VAL A 24 -13.59 34.11 -8.27
N GLY A 25 -12.31 34.01 -8.61
CA GLY A 25 -11.29 34.99 -8.24
C GLY A 25 -10.82 34.92 -6.78
N GLU A 26 -11.09 33.81 -6.09
CA GLU A 26 -10.60 33.57 -4.74
C GLU A 26 -9.14 33.11 -4.73
N VAL A 27 -8.43 33.45 -3.64
CA VAL A 27 -7.05 33.00 -3.42
C VAL A 27 -7.09 31.56 -2.93
N VAL A 28 -6.80 30.62 -3.83
CA VAL A 28 -6.62 29.21 -3.45
C VAL A 28 -5.42 29.09 -2.54
N GLN A 29 -5.65 28.64 -1.30
CA GLN A 29 -4.56 28.27 -0.41
C GLN A 29 -3.85 27.05 -1.00
N ARG A 30 -2.59 27.27 -1.42
CA ARG A 30 -1.76 26.21 -1.96
C ARG A 30 -1.26 25.34 -0.82
N TYR A 31 -1.77 24.12 -0.73
CA TYR A 31 -1.22 23.09 0.13
C TYR A 31 -0.40 22.13 -0.72
N ILE A 32 0.81 21.82 -0.25
CA ILE A 32 1.65 20.79 -0.83
C ILE A 32 1.58 19.61 0.13
N ILE A 33 1.15 18.45 -0.37
CA ILE A 33 1.19 17.21 0.39
C ILE A 33 2.33 16.39 -0.18
N GLU A 34 3.38 16.25 0.63
CA GLU A 34 4.54 15.42 0.34
C GLU A 34 4.31 14.06 0.97
N ILE A 35 4.35 13.01 0.14
CA ILE A 35 4.25 11.63 0.58
C ILE A 35 5.59 10.96 0.29
N GLU A 36 6.29 10.56 1.34
CA GLU A 36 7.48 9.74 1.23
C GLU A 36 7.11 8.27 1.48
N VAL A 37 7.48 7.40 0.55
CA VAL A 37 7.20 5.96 0.63
C VAL A 37 8.52 5.23 0.85
N PHE A 38 8.71 4.70 2.05
CA PHE A 38 9.87 3.88 2.41
C PHE A 38 9.61 2.42 2.10
N ALA A 39 10.65 1.66 1.76
CA ALA A 39 10.54 0.20 1.58
C ALA A 39 9.90 -0.47 2.81
N TRP A 40 9.21 -1.59 2.58
CA TRP A 40 8.61 -2.36 3.65
C TRP A 40 9.68 -2.88 4.62
N ASP A 41 9.44 -2.72 5.91
CA ASP A 41 10.26 -3.24 6.99
C ASP A 41 9.37 -3.96 8.01
N SER A 42 9.52 -5.28 8.12
CA SER A 42 8.76 -6.10 9.07
C SER A 42 9.21 -5.91 10.52
N PHE A 43 10.35 -5.27 10.76
CA PHE A 43 10.84 -4.98 12.11
C PHE A 43 10.39 -3.61 12.63
N ASP A 44 9.78 -2.77 11.78
CA ASP A 44 9.21 -1.50 12.22
C ASP A 44 8.01 -1.76 13.16
N PRO A 45 8.00 -1.20 14.39
CA PRO A 45 6.91 -1.41 15.34
C PRO A 45 5.52 -1.00 14.82
N ARG A 46 5.45 -0.06 13.86
CA ARG A 46 4.20 0.38 13.24
C ARG A 46 3.57 -0.70 12.35
N ASN A 47 4.39 -1.66 11.91
CA ASN A 47 4.00 -2.74 11.01
C ASN A 47 3.62 -4.03 11.74
N GLU A 48 3.73 -4.08 13.06
CA GLU A 48 3.41 -5.26 13.87
C GLU A 48 2.01 -5.84 13.57
N PRO A 49 0.93 -5.04 13.45
CA PRO A 49 -0.40 -5.57 13.14
C PRO A 49 -0.52 -6.20 11.75
N LEU A 50 0.44 -5.93 10.87
CA LEU A 50 0.47 -6.41 9.48
C LEU A 50 1.43 -7.58 9.28
N ASN A 51 2.18 -7.96 10.33
CA ASN A 51 3.07 -9.11 10.32
C ASN A 51 2.28 -10.40 10.60
N PHE A 52 1.54 -10.86 9.59
CA PHE A 52 0.75 -12.08 9.69
C PHE A 52 1.58 -13.37 9.64
N SER A 53 2.85 -13.30 9.24
CA SER A 53 3.75 -14.44 9.12
C SER A 53 5.04 -14.21 9.92
N PHE A 54 5.53 -15.26 10.58
CA PHE A 54 6.85 -15.23 11.22
C PHE A 54 7.99 -15.13 10.20
N MET A 55 7.75 -15.46 8.94
CA MET A 55 8.71 -15.36 7.84
C MET A 55 9.09 -13.91 7.46
N GLY A 56 8.45 -12.89 8.04
CA GLY A 56 8.79 -11.49 7.76
C GLY A 56 8.43 -11.06 6.34
N LEU A 57 7.38 -11.66 5.77
CA LEU A 57 6.87 -11.33 4.44
C LEU A 57 6.22 -9.94 4.45
N HIS A 58 5.99 -9.41 3.24
CA HIS A 58 5.08 -8.29 3.06
C HIS A 58 3.66 -8.68 3.52
N PRO A 59 2.80 -7.70 3.87
CA PRO A 59 1.46 -7.97 4.37
C PRO A 59 0.65 -8.81 3.40
N MET A 60 -0.08 -9.79 3.96
CA MET A 60 -0.97 -10.68 3.22
C MET A 60 -2.42 -10.29 3.45
N PHE A 61 -3.26 -10.43 2.42
CA PHE A 61 -4.69 -10.17 2.53
C PHE A 61 -5.49 -11.07 1.60
N ASP A 62 -6.71 -11.40 2.01
CA ASP A 62 -7.69 -12.10 1.19
C ASP A 62 -8.67 -11.11 0.58
N ASN A 63 -9.08 -11.34 -0.67
CA ASN A 63 -10.17 -10.59 -1.28
C ASN A 63 -11.54 -11.26 -1.01
N GLU A 64 -12.60 -10.65 -1.52
CA GLU A 64 -13.99 -11.17 -1.40
C GLU A 64 -14.19 -12.56 -2.04
N GLU A 65 -13.28 -12.96 -2.94
CA GLU A 65 -13.29 -14.26 -3.61
C GLU A 65 -12.40 -15.30 -2.91
N MET A 66 -11.92 -15.02 -1.69
CA MET A 66 -11.02 -15.88 -0.91
C MET A 66 -9.68 -16.16 -1.60
N LEU A 67 -9.23 -15.22 -2.45
CA LEU A 67 -7.91 -15.27 -3.07
C LEU A 67 -6.91 -14.52 -2.21
N CYS A 68 -5.79 -15.16 -1.91
CA CYS A 68 -4.73 -14.61 -1.08
C CYS A 68 -3.68 -13.86 -1.91
N PHE A 69 -3.29 -12.68 -1.44
CA PHE A 69 -2.30 -11.82 -2.09
C PHE A 69 -1.25 -11.33 -1.10
N ILE A 70 -0.03 -11.16 -1.60
CA ILE A 70 1.00 -10.37 -0.94
C ILE A 70 0.91 -8.93 -1.47
N ARG A 71 0.81 -7.95 -0.57
CA ARG A 71 0.80 -6.51 -0.91
C ARG A 71 2.22 -5.95 -0.92
N CYS A 72 2.71 -5.66 -2.12
CA CYS A 72 3.98 -4.98 -2.32
C CYS A 72 3.78 -3.49 -2.61
N GLN A 73 4.87 -2.75 -2.71
CA GLN A 73 4.81 -1.34 -3.11
C GLN A 73 4.46 -1.23 -4.59
N GLY A 74 3.29 -0.65 -4.88
CA GLY A 74 2.82 -0.45 -6.26
C GLY A 74 2.38 -1.73 -6.99
N SER A 75 2.26 -2.87 -6.30
CA SER A 75 1.85 -4.14 -6.92
C SER A 75 1.25 -5.12 -5.88
N ASN A 76 0.47 -6.09 -6.34
CA ASN A 76 0.05 -7.22 -5.53
C ASN A 76 0.44 -8.52 -6.23
N ILE A 77 0.96 -9.49 -5.48
CA ILE A 77 1.32 -10.81 -5.99
C ILE A 77 0.23 -11.78 -5.53
N ARG A 78 -0.48 -12.40 -6.48
CA ARG A 78 -1.45 -13.45 -6.17
C ARG A 78 -0.70 -14.73 -5.82
N LEU A 79 -1.01 -15.33 -4.68
CA LEU A 79 -0.46 -16.62 -4.31
C LEU A 79 -1.29 -17.75 -4.91
N THR A 80 -0.59 -18.78 -5.38
CA THR A 80 -1.20 -20.05 -5.76
C THR A 80 -1.40 -20.94 -4.54
N ILE A 81 -2.32 -21.90 -4.63
CA ILE A 81 -2.58 -22.85 -3.53
C ILE A 81 -1.31 -23.60 -3.07
N PRO A 82 -0.43 -24.10 -3.97
CA PRO A 82 0.83 -24.70 -3.56
C PRO A 82 1.74 -23.78 -2.75
N GLU A 83 1.84 -22.50 -3.13
CA GLU A 83 2.65 -21.51 -2.41
C GLU A 83 2.08 -21.21 -1.02
N ILE A 84 0.75 -21.05 -0.91
CA ILE A 84 0.07 -20.88 0.38
C ILE A 84 0.33 -22.08 1.29
N ALA A 85 0.22 -23.29 0.74
CA ALA A 85 0.47 -24.51 1.50
C ALA A 85 1.93 -24.59 1.99
N GLU A 86 2.90 -24.18 1.17
CA GLU A 86 4.31 -24.19 1.56
C GLU A 86 4.61 -23.16 2.65
N ILE A 87 4.14 -21.92 2.50
CA ILE A 87 4.27 -20.86 3.51
C ILE A 87 3.66 -21.36 4.83
N THR A 88 2.47 -21.95 4.78
CA THR A 88 1.80 -22.50 5.97
C THR A 88 2.62 -23.60 6.64
N ARG A 89 3.22 -24.53 5.87
CA ARG A 89 4.11 -25.57 6.43
C ARG A 89 5.32 -24.97 7.12
N MET A 90 5.95 -23.97 6.51
CA MET A 90 7.12 -23.29 7.07
C MET A 90 6.79 -22.60 8.39
N GLU A 91 5.66 -21.88 8.45
CA GLU A 91 5.14 -21.21 9.65
C GLU A 91 4.86 -22.22 10.79
N VAL A 92 4.16 -23.31 10.48
CA VAL A 92 3.87 -24.39 11.42
C VAL A 92 5.17 -25.00 11.96
N ASN A 93 6.09 -25.38 11.07
CA ASN A 93 7.37 -25.97 11.47
C ASN A 93 8.15 -25.02 12.39
N ARG A 94 8.21 -23.72 12.06
CA ARG A 94 8.88 -22.73 12.91
C ARG A 94 8.20 -22.60 14.28
N HIS A 95 6.88 -22.56 14.33
CA HIS A 95 6.14 -22.47 15.59
C HIS A 95 6.46 -23.63 16.54
N TYR A 96 6.56 -24.86 16.01
CA TYR A 96 6.82 -26.05 16.82
C TYR A 96 8.30 -26.32 17.09
N THR A 97 9.22 -25.79 16.28
CA THR A 97 10.67 -25.96 16.48
C THR A 97 11.27 -24.90 17.41
N THR A 98 10.62 -23.73 17.53
CA THR A 98 11.09 -22.64 18.41
C THR A 98 10.56 -22.76 19.86
N LYS A 99 9.77 -23.81 20.14
CA LYS A 99 9.39 -24.22 21.51
C LYS A 99 10.36 -25.28 22.01
#